data_AF-A0A8C4WY02-F1
#
_entry.id   AF-A0A8C4WY02-F1
#
_cell.length_a   1.000
_cell.length_b   1.000
_cell.length_c   1.000
_cell.angle_alpha   90.00
_cell.angle_beta   90.00
_cell.angle_gamma   90.00
#
_symmetry.space_group_name_H-M   'P 1'
#
loop_
_entity.id
_entity.type
_entity.pdbx_description
1 polymer ?
#
loop_
_entity_poly.entity_id
_entity_poly.type
_entity_poly.pdbx_seq_one_letter_code
_entity_poly.pdbx_strand_id
1 'polypeptide(L)'
;LGLNPDPGIRIIDTDYRKRWDELVIKLDILDRDLTSGSEVVHWVTQFPYPMYARDYVYVRRWHTDSTKKVMVLVSRSVEHPSAPEHPKYVRVRSYESHMVIRAHHSFDEIGFDYLLTYTDDPQTVFPHYCISWMVSSGMPDFLEKLHRAARDSGQATGRLGAAGATGLEVEDPCVSGARGEDHEQLSQGTRHIGYA
;
A
#
# COMPACT_ATOMS: atom_id res chain seq x y z
N LEU A 1 -8.47 8.78 -24.62
CA LEU A 1 -8.99 8.75 -23.23
C LEU A 1 -8.74 7.35 -22.70
N GLY A 2 -7.49 7.10 -22.29
CA GLY A 2 -7.09 5.78 -21.82
C GLY A 2 -7.54 5.65 -20.37
N LEU A 3 -8.42 4.68 -20.09
CA LEU A 3 -8.58 4.12 -18.76
C LEU A 3 -7.16 3.83 -18.25
N ASN A 4 -6.75 4.45 -17.14
CA ASN A 4 -5.52 4.02 -16.48
C ASN A 4 -5.73 2.53 -16.18
N PRO A 5 -4.95 1.62 -16.80
CA PRO A 5 -5.11 0.20 -16.52
C PRO A 5 -4.91 -0.01 -15.02
N ASP A 6 -5.68 -0.93 -14.45
CA ASP A 6 -5.52 -1.33 -13.06
C ASP A 6 -4.05 -1.68 -12.85
N PRO A 7 -3.32 -0.92 -12.02
CA PRO A 7 -1.92 -1.24 -11.77
C PRO A 7 -1.92 -2.59 -11.08
N GLY A 8 -1.22 -3.59 -11.64
CA GLY A 8 -1.09 -4.95 -11.08
C GLY A 8 -0.58 -5.01 -9.63
N ILE A 9 -0.29 -3.86 -9.02
CA ILE A 9 -0.02 -3.64 -7.61
C ILE A 9 -1.31 -3.83 -6.78
N ARG A 10 -1.61 -5.09 -6.43
CA ARG A 10 -2.82 -5.45 -5.67
C ARG A 10 -2.85 -4.94 -4.24
N ILE A 11 -1.75 -4.40 -3.70
CA ILE A 11 -1.71 -3.87 -2.33
C ILE A 11 -2.56 -2.61 -2.13
N ILE A 12 -2.89 -1.89 -3.21
CA ILE A 12 -3.78 -0.71 -3.15
C ILE A 12 -5.26 -1.09 -3.27
N ASP A 13 -5.54 -2.34 -3.64
CA ASP A 13 -6.88 -2.88 -3.80
C ASP A 13 -7.56 -2.92 -2.44
N THR A 14 -8.71 -2.26 -2.40
CA THR A 14 -9.61 -2.16 -1.27
C THR A 14 -10.02 -3.54 -0.74
N ASP A 15 -10.35 -4.48 -1.63
CA ASP A 15 -10.81 -5.81 -1.26
C ASP A 15 -9.67 -6.69 -0.78
N TYR A 16 -8.46 -6.49 -1.30
CA TYR A 16 -7.28 -7.18 -0.79
C TYR A 16 -6.92 -6.68 0.61
N ARG A 17 -6.95 -5.35 0.82
CA ARG A 17 -6.64 -4.73 2.11
C ARG A 17 -7.54 -5.23 3.24
N LYS A 18 -8.84 -5.41 2.98
CA LYS A 18 -9.79 -5.98 3.96
C LYS A 18 -9.39 -7.38 4.46
N ARG A 19 -8.64 -8.16 3.68
CA ARG A 19 -8.30 -9.55 4.03
C ARG A 19 -7.13 -9.65 5.01
N TRP A 20 -6.21 -8.70 5.00
CA TRP A 20 -4.98 -8.77 5.80
C TRP A 20 -4.87 -7.68 6.86
N ASP A 21 -5.60 -6.57 6.72
CA ASP A 21 -5.58 -5.45 7.67
C ASP A 21 -6.70 -5.59 8.71
N GLU A 22 -6.35 -6.17 9.86
CA GLU A 22 -7.26 -6.40 10.99
C GLU A 22 -7.83 -5.12 11.62
N LEU A 23 -7.20 -3.97 11.37
CA LEU A 23 -7.66 -2.68 11.89
C LEU A 23 -8.73 -2.04 10.99
N VAL A 24 -9.05 -2.64 9.85
CA VAL A 24 -10.12 -2.16 8.98
C VAL A 24 -11.47 -2.67 9.49
N ILE A 25 -12.32 -1.75 9.94
CA ILE A 25 -13.72 -2.04 10.29
C ILE A 25 -14.60 -2.01 9.03
N LYS A 26 -14.36 -1.01 8.17
CA LYS A 26 -15.10 -0.80 6.92
C LYS A 26 -14.19 -0.15 5.90
N LEU A 27 -14.28 -0.54 4.63
CA LEU A 27 -13.48 0.07 3.57
C LEU A 27 -14.21 -0.06 2.24
N ASP A 28 -15.06 0.89 1.90
CA ASP A 28 -15.94 0.78 0.72
C ASP A 28 -15.67 1.89 -0.29
N ILE A 29 -15.78 1.55 -1.57
CA ILE A 29 -15.75 2.53 -2.66
C ILE A 29 -17.17 3.07 -2.83
N LEU A 30 -17.37 4.35 -2.55
CA LEU A 30 -18.67 5.01 -2.63
C LEU A 30 -19.01 5.44 -4.06
N ASP A 31 -18.00 5.91 -4.80
CA ASP A 31 -18.16 6.42 -6.16
C ASP A 31 -16.87 6.24 -6.97
N ARG A 32 -17.02 6.11 -8.29
CA ARG A 32 -15.92 5.99 -9.25
C ARG A 32 -16.18 6.91 -10.44
N ASP A 33 -15.37 7.93 -10.57
CA ASP A 33 -15.37 8.76 -11.78
C ASP A 33 -14.45 8.13 -12.83
N LEU A 34 -15.06 7.51 -13.83
CA LEU A 34 -14.37 6.88 -14.96
C LEU A 34 -13.65 7.91 -15.86
N THR A 35 -14.05 9.18 -15.81
CA THR A 35 -13.45 10.23 -16.66
C THR A 35 -12.13 10.71 -16.07
N SER A 36 -12.10 11.00 -14.76
CA SER A 36 -10.87 11.42 -14.08
C SER A 36 -10.01 10.26 -13.58
N GLY A 37 -10.59 9.07 -13.43
CA GLY A 37 -9.98 7.91 -12.78
C GLY A 37 -9.87 8.08 -11.26
N SER A 38 -10.76 8.87 -10.66
CA SER A 38 -10.79 9.12 -9.22
C SER A 38 -11.84 8.23 -8.55
N GLU A 39 -11.53 7.78 -7.34
CA GLU A 39 -12.45 6.97 -6.53
C GLU A 39 -12.68 7.64 -5.19
N VAL A 40 -13.94 7.68 -4.74
CA VAL A 40 -14.28 8.11 -3.39
C VAL A 40 -14.34 6.88 -2.49
N VAL A 41 -13.55 6.89 -1.43
CA VAL A 41 -13.40 5.78 -0.48
C VAL A 41 -13.88 6.21 0.90
N HIS A 42 -14.65 5.33 1.53
CA HIS A 42 -15.05 5.42 2.93
C HIS A 42 -14.31 4.36 3.72
N TRP A 43 -13.41 4.80 4.59
CA TRP A 43 -12.58 3.95 5.42
C TRP A 43 -12.86 4.19 6.90
N VAL A 44 -13.32 3.17 7.60
CA VAL A 44 -13.43 3.16 9.06
C VAL A 44 -12.38 2.23 9.62
N THR A 45 -11.54 2.74 10.50
CA THR A 45 -10.45 1.99 11.11
C THR A 45 -10.51 2.01 12.64
N GLN A 46 -10.21 0.86 13.23
CA GLN A 46 -10.10 0.68 14.65
C GLN A 46 -8.80 1.30 15.15
N PHE A 47 -8.93 2.21 16.11
CA PHE A 47 -7.79 2.72 16.84
C PHE A 47 -7.60 1.95 18.15
N PRO A 48 -6.38 1.95 18.73
CA PRO A 48 -6.13 1.25 19.97
C PRO A 48 -6.97 1.84 21.11
N TYR A 49 -7.49 0.94 21.95
CA TYR A 49 -8.25 1.28 23.14
C TYR A 49 -7.45 2.23 24.04
N PRO A 50 -8.06 3.25 24.66
CA PRO A 50 -9.49 3.57 24.79
C PRO A 50 -10.03 4.53 23.71
N MET A 51 -9.33 4.72 22.60
CA MET A 51 -9.77 5.69 21.61
C MET A 51 -10.88 5.15 20.70
N TYR A 52 -11.78 6.03 20.27
CA TYR A 52 -12.84 5.70 19.32
C TYR A 52 -12.29 5.39 17.93
N ALA A 53 -12.98 4.56 17.16
CA ALA A 53 -12.62 4.32 15.76
C ALA A 53 -12.73 5.61 14.94
N ARG A 54 -11.88 5.73 13.92
CA ARG A 54 -11.84 6.89 13.02
C ARG A 54 -12.57 6.57 11.73
N ASP A 55 -13.24 7.58 11.22
CA ASP A 55 -13.96 7.55 9.95
C ASP A 55 -13.30 8.54 8.99
N TYR A 56 -12.82 8.03 7.86
CA TYR A 56 -12.20 8.79 6.79
C TYR A 56 -13.05 8.68 5.53
N VAL A 57 -13.36 9.82 4.92
CA VAL A 57 -13.93 9.90 3.58
C VAL A 57 -12.95 10.70 2.73
N TYR A 58 -12.42 10.07 1.70
CA TYR A 58 -11.40 10.69 0.86
C TYR A 58 -11.55 10.28 -0.60
N VAL A 59 -11.20 11.19 -1.50
CA VAL A 59 -11.01 10.85 -2.91
C VAL A 59 -9.56 10.45 -3.12
N ARG A 60 -9.34 9.36 -3.83
CA ARG A 60 -8.01 8.92 -4.26
C ARG A 60 -7.93 8.88 -5.77
N ARG A 61 -6.76 9.20 -6.30
CA ARG A 61 -6.43 9.07 -7.72
C ARG A 61 -5.01 8.57 -7.86
N TRP A 62 -4.79 7.73 -8.87
CA TRP A 62 -3.45 7.28 -9.20
C TRP A 62 -3.03 7.63 -10.61
N HIS A 63 -1.71 7.68 -10.79
CA HIS A 63 -1.06 7.79 -12.07
C HIS A 63 0.12 6.82 -12.11
N THR A 64 0.27 6.13 -13.24
CA THR A 64 1.34 5.17 -13.49
C THR A 64 2.23 5.69 -14.62
N ASP A 65 3.54 5.72 -14.36
CA ASP A 65 4.58 5.92 -15.35
C ASP A 65 5.25 4.56 -15.59
N SER A 66 4.89 3.89 -16.67
CA SER A 66 5.44 2.59 -17.06
C SER A 66 6.90 2.66 -17.49
N THR A 67 7.38 3.82 -17.95
CA THR A 67 8.78 4.01 -18.38
C THR A 67 9.68 4.09 -17.15
N LYS A 68 9.28 4.86 -16.14
CA LYS A 68 10.00 4.97 -14.87
C LYS A 68 9.64 3.87 -13.87
N LYS A 69 8.62 3.07 -14.16
CA LYS A 69 8.09 2.01 -13.28
C LYS A 69 7.65 2.57 -11.93
N VAL A 70 7.10 3.78 -11.96
CA VAL A 70 6.63 4.51 -10.77
C VAL A 70 5.13 4.65 -10.83
N MET A 71 4.48 4.40 -9.71
CA MET A 71 3.09 4.70 -9.48
C MET A 71 2.99 5.73 -8.35
N VAL A 72 2.15 6.74 -8.57
CA VAL A 72 1.83 7.75 -7.55
C VAL A 72 0.35 7.67 -7.25
N LEU A 73 0.01 7.53 -5.98
CA LEU A 73 -1.35 7.54 -5.45
C LEU A 73 -1.48 8.75 -4.52
N VAL A 74 -2.43 9.62 -4.82
CA VAL A 74 -2.72 10.80 -4.02
C VAL A 74 -4.13 10.67 -3.46
N SER A 75 -4.29 10.93 -2.17
CA SER A 75 -5.57 10.92 -1.49
C SER A 75 -5.79 12.24 -0.75
N ARG A 76 -7.01 12.76 -0.80
CA ARG A 76 -7.42 13.97 -0.07
C ARG A 76 -8.81 13.78 0.52
N SER A 77 -9.03 14.33 1.72
CA SER A 77 -10.34 14.29 2.36
C SER A 77 -11.42 14.98 1.53
N VAL A 78 -12.61 14.39 1.52
CA VAL A 78 -13.80 14.93 0.88
C VAL A 78 -15.03 14.56 1.70
N GLU A 79 -16.12 15.29 1.49
CA GLU A 79 -17.43 14.91 2.02
C GLU A 79 -18.23 14.19 0.94
N HIS A 80 -19.05 13.22 1.34
CA HIS A 80 -19.90 12.48 0.41
C HIS A 80 -21.27 12.17 1.06
N PRO A 81 -22.39 12.42 0.36
CA PRO A 81 -23.73 12.27 0.92
C PRO A 81 -24.05 10.82 1.36
N SER A 82 -23.48 9.82 0.70
CA SER A 82 -23.65 8.40 1.06
C SER A 82 -22.86 7.96 2.32
N ALA A 83 -22.06 8.86 2.90
CA ALA A 83 -21.29 8.59 4.13
C ALA A 83 -21.46 9.77 5.12
N PRO A 84 -22.66 9.94 5.70
CA PRO A 84 -22.89 10.95 6.73
C PRO A 84 -22.08 10.63 8.00
N GLU A 85 -21.78 11.67 8.79
CA GLU A 85 -21.08 11.51 10.07
C GLU A 85 -21.91 10.68 11.05
N HIS A 86 -21.25 9.78 11.78
CA HIS A 86 -21.90 8.90 12.74
C HIS A 86 -21.29 9.08 14.13
N PRO A 87 -22.08 9.26 15.21
CA PRO A 87 -21.57 9.61 16.55
C PRO A 87 -20.67 8.54 17.19
N LYS A 88 -20.72 7.30 16.70
CA LYS A 88 -19.83 6.20 17.13
C LYS A 88 -18.38 6.38 16.67
N TYR A 89 -18.14 7.17 15.62
CA TYR A 89 -16.84 7.34 15.00
C TYR A 89 -16.44 8.81 15.01
N VAL A 90 -15.13 9.06 15.12
CA VAL A 90 -14.58 10.41 14.97
C VAL A 90 -14.25 10.63 13.50
N ARG A 91 -15.00 11.51 12.82
CA ARG A 91 -14.76 11.88 11.42
C ARG A 91 -13.48 12.70 11.30
N VAL A 92 -12.51 12.23 10.53
CA VAL A 92 -11.29 12.98 10.21
C VAL A 92 -11.56 13.86 8.99
N ARG A 93 -11.51 15.19 9.18
CA ARG A 93 -11.80 16.17 8.11
C ARG A 93 -10.56 16.61 7.35
N SER A 94 -9.41 16.64 8.02
CA SER A 94 -8.12 16.98 7.42
C SER A 94 -7.34 15.69 7.23
N TYR A 95 -7.35 15.16 6.02
CA TYR A 95 -6.55 14.00 5.64
C TYR A 95 -5.98 14.21 4.25
N GLU A 96 -4.67 14.04 4.13
CA GLU A 96 -3.97 14.08 2.85
C GLU A 96 -2.85 13.03 2.87
N SER A 97 -2.75 12.26 1.80
CA SER A 97 -1.67 11.28 1.67
C SER A 97 -1.14 11.15 0.26
N HIS A 98 0.16 10.90 0.19
CA HIS A 98 0.94 10.69 -1.01
C HIS A 98 1.69 9.39 -0.86
N MET A 99 1.35 8.42 -1.69
CA MET A 99 2.05 7.15 -1.78
C MET A 99 2.75 7.07 -3.13
N VAL A 100 4.07 6.88 -3.10
CA VAL A 100 4.88 6.64 -4.28
C VAL A 100 5.38 5.20 -4.22
N ILE A 101 5.14 4.44 -5.27
CA ILE A 101 5.56 3.04 -5.41
C ILE A 101 6.48 2.95 -6.62
N ARG A 102 7.69 2.43 -6.44
CA ARG A 102 8.65 2.18 -7.52
C ARG A 102 8.87 0.67 -7.64
N ALA A 103 8.41 0.08 -8.74
CA ALA A 103 8.69 -1.32 -9.03
C ALA A 103 10.17 -1.49 -9.41
N HIS A 104 10.78 -2.58 -8.97
CA HIS A 104 12.18 -2.89 -9.31
C HIS A 104 12.31 -3.35 -10.77
N HIS A 105 11.40 -4.23 -11.21
CA HIS A 105 11.42 -4.81 -12.55
C HIS A 105 10.18 -4.46 -13.37
N SER A 106 8.99 -4.86 -12.91
CA SER A 106 7.68 -4.56 -13.51
C SER A 106 6.62 -4.50 -12.42
N PHE A 107 5.42 -3.97 -12.72
CA PHE A 107 4.33 -3.85 -11.74
C PHE A 107 3.70 -5.18 -11.34
N ASP A 108 3.94 -6.24 -12.12
CA ASP A 108 3.40 -7.58 -11.92
C ASP A 108 4.41 -8.52 -11.23
N GLU A 109 5.66 -8.09 -11.12
CA GLU A 109 6.74 -8.84 -10.48
C GLU A 109 6.93 -8.47 -9.01
N ILE A 110 7.52 -9.41 -8.27
CA ILE A 110 7.85 -9.22 -6.86
C ILE A 110 9.00 -8.21 -6.74
N GLY A 111 8.84 -7.24 -5.85
CA GLY A 111 9.88 -6.26 -5.53
C GLY A 111 9.47 -4.85 -5.91
N PHE A 112 9.13 -4.05 -4.91
CA PHE A 112 8.90 -2.63 -5.06
C PHE A 112 9.36 -1.89 -3.81
N ASP A 113 9.81 -0.66 -4.00
CA ASP A 113 9.99 0.31 -2.92
C ASP A 113 8.72 1.14 -2.83
N TYR A 114 8.29 1.49 -1.61
CA TYR A 114 7.20 2.43 -1.41
C TYR A 114 7.57 3.50 -0.39
N LEU A 115 7.06 4.70 -0.61
CA LEU A 115 7.11 5.82 0.30
C LEU A 115 5.69 6.32 0.52
N LEU A 116 5.21 6.26 1.76
CA LEU A 116 3.93 6.82 2.16
C LEU A 116 4.17 8.01 3.06
N THR A 117 3.75 9.20 2.61
CA THR A 117 3.68 10.40 3.44
C THR A 117 2.22 10.75 3.63
N TYR A 118 1.77 10.88 4.87
CA TYR A 118 0.41 11.27 5.16
C TYR A 118 0.38 12.30 6.28
N THR A 119 -0.67 13.12 6.27
CA THR A 119 -1.00 14.06 7.32
C THR A 119 -2.47 13.86 7.67
N ASP A 120 -2.78 13.76 8.96
CA ASP A 120 -4.15 13.70 9.43
C ASP A 120 -4.33 14.49 10.73
N ASP A 121 -5.53 15.04 10.93
CA ASP A 121 -5.97 15.58 12.22
C ASP A 121 -6.95 14.60 12.87
N PRO A 122 -6.48 13.73 13.77
CA PRO A 122 -7.32 12.75 14.43
C PRO A 122 -8.22 13.36 15.52
N GLN A 123 -8.23 14.70 15.67
CA GLN A 123 -9.01 15.46 16.65
C GLN A 123 -8.84 14.95 18.08
N THR A 124 -7.65 14.42 18.39
CA THR A 124 -7.33 13.91 19.72
C THR A 124 -5.85 14.08 20.04
N VAL A 125 -5.58 14.28 21.32
CA VAL A 125 -4.24 14.16 21.88
C VAL A 125 -4.03 12.70 22.25
N PHE A 126 -3.05 12.05 21.61
CA PHE A 126 -2.74 10.67 21.95
C PHE A 126 -2.11 10.60 23.35
N PRO A 127 -2.65 9.78 24.25
CA PRO A 127 -1.97 9.50 25.50
C PRO A 127 -0.60 8.88 25.23
N HIS A 128 0.41 9.19 26.07
CA HIS A 128 1.78 8.71 25.87
C HIS A 128 1.89 7.19 25.70
N TYR A 129 1.07 6.40 26.40
CA TYR A 129 1.09 4.95 26.26
C TYR A 129 0.63 4.49 24.86
N CYS A 130 -0.34 5.18 24.23
CA CYS A 130 -0.79 4.86 22.87
C CYS A 130 0.34 5.11 21.87
N ILE A 131 1.05 6.23 22.00
CA ILE A 131 2.19 6.56 21.15
C ILE A 131 3.29 5.51 21.34
N SER A 132 3.62 5.18 22.59
CA SER A 132 4.64 4.18 22.90
C SER A 132 4.31 2.81 22.31
N TRP A 133 3.06 2.35 22.43
CA TRP A 133 2.61 1.09 21.84
C TRP A 133 2.64 1.12 20.30
N MET A 134 2.21 2.23 19.69
CA MET A 134 2.20 2.40 18.24
C MET A 134 3.61 2.31 17.66
N VAL A 135 4.59 2.97 18.27
CA VAL A 135 5.99 2.97 17.81
C VAL A 135 6.67 1.62 18.10
N SER A 136 6.39 1.00 19.25
CA SER A 136 7.11 -0.20 19.70
C SER A 136 6.55 -1.51 19.14
N SER A 137 5.27 -1.56 18.81
CA SER A 137 4.58 -2.80 18.43
C SER A 137 3.65 -2.62 17.24
N GLY A 138 2.75 -1.62 17.27
CA GLY A 138 1.73 -1.46 16.23
C GLY A 138 2.29 -1.25 14.82
N MET A 139 3.23 -0.31 14.65
CA MET A 139 3.86 -0.02 13.37
C MET A 139 4.74 -1.19 12.86
N PRO A 140 5.65 -1.78 13.66
CA PRO A 140 6.39 -2.96 13.23
C PRO A 140 5.49 -4.11 12.75
N ASP A 141 4.44 -4.44 13.51
CA ASP A 141 3.51 -5.52 13.16
C ASP A 141 2.76 -5.21 11.86
N PHE A 142 2.29 -3.97 11.69
CA PHE A 142 1.64 -3.52 10.46
C PHE A 142 2.59 -3.61 9.26
N LEU A 143 3.83 -3.16 9.40
CA LEU A 143 4.82 -3.22 8.33
C LEU A 143 5.17 -4.66 7.95
N GLU A 144 5.24 -5.57 8.93
CA GLU A 144 5.45 -6.99 8.68
C GLU A 144 4.26 -7.61 7.94
N LYS A 145 3.03 -7.33 8.37
CA LYS A 145 1.81 -7.80 7.68
C LYS A 145 1.71 -7.25 6.26
N LEU A 146 2.01 -5.97 6.07
CA LEU A 146 2.06 -5.32 4.76
C LEU A 146 3.13 -5.96 3.87
N HIS A 147 4.32 -6.25 4.40
CA HIS A 147 5.38 -6.93 3.65
C HIS A 147 4.96 -8.34 3.23
N ARG A 148 4.34 -9.11 4.12
CA ARG A 148 3.81 -10.45 3.81
C ARG A 148 2.73 -10.38 2.73
N ALA A 149 1.76 -9.47 2.86
CA ALA A 149 0.72 -9.27 1.86
C ALA A 149 1.30 -8.84 0.50
N ALA A 150 2.25 -7.92 0.48
CA ALA A 150 2.94 -7.52 -0.74
C ALA A 150 3.61 -8.73 -1.43
N ARG A 151 4.34 -9.56 -0.67
CA ARG A 151 4.98 -10.77 -1.18
C ARG A 151 3.97 -11.77 -1.74
N ASP A 152 2.92 -12.06 -1.01
CA ASP A 152 1.89 -13.04 -1.40
C ASP A 152 1.13 -12.58 -2.65
N SER A 153 0.90 -11.27 -2.77
CA SER A 153 0.26 -10.67 -3.94
C SER A 153 1.06 -10.88 -5.23
N GLY A 154 2.39 -10.76 -5.17
CA GLY A 154 3.26 -11.00 -6.33
C GLY A 154 3.47 -12.48 -6.66
N GLN A 155 3.44 -13.37 -5.65
CA GLN A 155 3.52 -14.83 -5.88
C GLN A 155 2.28 -15.38 -6.59
N ALA A 156 1.09 -14.85 -6.29
CA ALA A 156 -0.15 -15.24 -6.98
C ALA A 156 -0.11 -14.89 -8.47
N THR A 157 0.46 -13.72 -8.82
CA THR A 157 0.64 -13.29 -10.21
C THR A 157 1.69 -14.15 -10.94
N GLY A 158 2.82 -14.47 -10.29
CA GLY A 158 3.85 -15.36 -10.86
C GLY A 158 3.35 -16.78 -11.17
N ARG A 159 2.40 -17.31 -10.38
CA ARG A 159 1.76 -18.62 -10.66
C ARG A 159 0.82 -18.60 -11.86
N LEU A 160 0.11 -17.50 -12.10
CA LEU A 160 -0.71 -17.36 -13.31
C LEU A 160 0.17 -17.18 -14.57
N GLY A 161 1.33 -16.51 -14.45
CA GLY A 161 2.30 -16.41 -15.54
C GLY A 161 2.97 -17.75 -15.90
N ALA A 162 3.24 -18.61 -14.90
CA ALA A 162 3.85 -19.92 -15.12
C ALA A 162 2.88 -20.97 -15.71
N ALA A 163 1.56 -20.82 -15.51
CA ALA A 163 0.56 -21.74 -16.06
C ALA A 163 0.32 -21.56 -17.58
N GLY A 164 0.89 -20.51 -18.20
CA GLY A 164 0.82 -20.26 -19.64
C GLY A 164 2.03 -20.75 -20.45
N ALA A 165 3.04 -21.33 -19.81
CA ALA A 165 4.29 -21.76 -20.44
C ALA A 165 4.55 -23.26 -20.22
N THR A 166 3.69 -24.11 -20.78
CA THR A 166 4.04 -25.52 -21.00
C THR A 166 4.32 -25.74 -22.48
N GLY A 167 5.58 -26.06 -22.79
CA GLY A 167 5.95 -26.69 -24.06
C GLY A 167 7.07 -26.00 -24.82
N LEU A 168 8.31 -26.12 -24.35
CA LEU A 168 9.36 -26.83 -25.08
C LEU A 168 10.57 -27.00 -24.17
N GLU A 169 10.85 -28.25 -23.78
CA GLU A 169 12.13 -28.67 -23.23
C GLU A 169 13.20 -28.60 -24.32
N VAL A 170 14.34 -27.98 -24.03
CA VAL A 170 15.63 -28.36 -24.62
C VAL A 170 16.68 -28.28 -23.51
N GLU A 171 17.36 -29.40 -23.33
CA GLU A 171 18.30 -29.74 -22.26
C GLU A 171 19.57 -28.87 -22.23
N ASP A 172 20.08 -28.67 -21.01
CA ASP A 172 21.44 -28.19 -20.70
C ASP A 172 22.51 -29.18 -21.19
N PRO A 173 23.76 -28.71 -21.38
CA PRO A 173 24.77 -29.21 -20.45
C PRO A 173 25.70 -28.14 -19.87
N CYS A 174 26.03 -28.40 -18.61
CA CYS A 174 26.78 -27.61 -17.64
C CYS A 174 28.30 -27.55 -17.89
N VAL A 175 28.90 -26.42 -17.45
CA VAL A 175 30.21 -26.25 -16.79
C VAL A 175 31.53 -26.22 -17.59
N SER A 176 32.16 -25.04 -17.55
CA SER A 176 33.49 -24.73 -16.94
C SER A 176 33.75 -23.22 -17.18
N GLY A 177 34.38 -22.38 -16.36
CA GLY A 177 35.01 -22.37 -15.05
C GLY A 177 35.70 -21.00 -14.87
N ALA A 178 36.09 -20.66 -13.62
CA ALA A 178 37.10 -19.66 -13.20
C ALA A 178 36.65 -18.36 -12.47
N ARG A 179 36.85 -18.42 -11.14
CA ARG A 179 37.50 -17.50 -10.15
C ARG A 179 37.57 -15.96 -10.35
N GLY A 180 37.37 -15.27 -9.21
CA GLY A 180 37.85 -13.92 -8.85
C GLY A 180 36.87 -13.23 -7.89
N GLU A 181 36.95 -13.44 -6.57
CA GLU A 181 37.58 -12.56 -5.56
C GLU A 181 36.89 -11.18 -5.35
N ASP A 182 36.34 -11.04 -4.14
CA ASP A 182 36.23 -9.87 -3.25
C ASP A 182 35.60 -8.55 -3.73
N HIS A 183 34.43 -8.22 -3.15
CA HIS A 183 34.31 -7.01 -2.32
C HIS A 183 33.02 -7.01 -1.48
N GLU A 184 33.21 -7.09 -0.16
CA GLU A 184 32.23 -6.80 0.87
C GLU A 184 31.90 -5.30 0.85
N GLN A 185 30.65 -4.94 0.55
CA GLN A 185 30.10 -3.62 0.89
C GLN A 185 28.68 -3.79 1.46
N LEU A 186 28.62 -3.81 2.79
CA LEU A 186 27.41 -3.54 3.57
C LEU A 186 26.91 -2.13 3.21
N SER A 187 25.93 -2.06 2.29
CA SER A 187 25.11 -0.86 2.12
C SER A 187 24.04 -0.87 3.21
N GLN A 188 24.34 -0.21 4.33
CA GLN A 188 23.34 0.16 5.33
C GLN A 188 22.33 1.10 4.67
N GLY A 189 21.15 0.57 4.35
CA GLY A 189 20.01 1.36 3.88
C GLY A 189 19.49 2.24 5.02
N THR A 190 19.92 3.50 5.03
CA THR A 190 19.48 4.53 5.97
C THR A 190 17.97 4.75 5.86
N ARG A 191 17.22 4.30 6.88
CA ARG A 191 15.83 4.68 7.11
C ARG A 191 15.79 6.07 7.72
N HIS A 192 15.67 7.11 6.90
CA HIS A 192 15.31 8.44 7.40
C HIS A 192 13.79 8.61 7.36
N ILE A 193 13.17 8.53 8.54
CA ILE A 193 11.79 8.99 8.78
C ILE A 193 11.95 10.34 9.48
N GLY A 194 11.79 11.42 8.73
CA GLY A 194 11.67 12.76 9.28
C GLY A 194 10.25 12.95 9.81
N TYR A 195 10.13 13.24 11.10
CA TYR A 195 8.90 13.76 11.70
C TYR A 195 8.92 15.27 11.54
N ALA A 196 7.88 15.83 10.93
CA ALA A 196 7.55 17.26 11.02
C ALA A 196 6.17 17.37 11.68
#